data_AF-A0A522A112-F1
#
_entry.id   AF-A0A522A112-F1
#
_cell.length_a   1.000
_cell.length_b   1.000
_cell.length_c   1.000
_cell.angle_alpha   90.00
_cell.angle_beta   90.00
_cell.angle_gamma   90.00
#
_symmetry.space_group_name_H-M   'P 1'
#
loop_
_entity.id
_entity.type
_entity.pdbx_description
1 polymer ?
#
loop_
_entity_poly.entity_id
_entity_poly.type
_entity_poly.pdbx_seq_one_letter_code
_entity_poly.pdbx_strand_id
1 'polypeptide(L)'
;MGRIKVVLPSLVAIVGLFGCATENPAIRALEAEVPEATWDQKTAVKADVTCDGANDTLVLGSEKDTVWIGVVPGPGKTSAKLKPLAWNFPISAGNQGSFCARPVRIVPYDHVCENDAYGKMGDCKPIKGCKDFAVVDDTCDSFNFYWNTDGKFSLWRE
;
A
#
# COMPACT_ATOMS: atom_id res chain seq x y z
N MET A 1 23.43 -73.85 -5.55
CA MET A 1 22.13 -73.13 -5.63
C MET A 1 22.16 -71.99 -4.61
N GLY A 2 22.32 -70.75 -5.04
CA GLY A 2 22.27 -69.57 -4.17
C GLY A 2 21.88 -68.36 -5.01
N ARG A 3 20.64 -67.89 -4.86
CA ARG A 3 20.08 -66.80 -5.69
C ARG A 3 20.50 -65.45 -5.10
N ILE A 4 21.17 -64.63 -5.92
CA ILE A 4 21.48 -63.22 -5.63
C ILE A 4 20.18 -62.41 -5.78
N LYS A 5 19.75 -61.75 -4.70
CA LYS A 5 18.63 -60.79 -4.73
C LYS A 5 19.20 -59.41 -5.05
N VAL A 6 18.96 -58.93 -6.27
CA VAL A 6 19.22 -57.54 -6.68
C VAL A 6 18.00 -56.71 -6.31
N VAL A 7 18.16 -55.73 -5.44
CA VAL A 7 17.13 -54.76 -5.06
C VAL A 7 17.42 -53.48 -5.85
N LEU A 8 16.54 -53.12 -6.79
CA LEU A 8 16.59 -51.84 -7.50
C LEU A 8 16.05 -50.71 -6.61
N PRO A 9 16.74 -49.57 -6.47
CA PRO A 9 16.16 -48.37 -5.89
C PRO A 9 15.30 -47.65 -6.93
N SER A 10 14.01 -47.48 -6.63
CA SER A 10 13.10 -46.63 -7.41
C SER A 10 13.50 -45.17 -7.30
N LEU A 11 13.86 -44.56 -8.44
CA LEU A 11 14.01 -43.11 -8.59
C LEU A 11 12.62 -42.46 -8.49
N VAL A 12 12.37 -41.68 -7.43
CA VAL A 12 11.21 -40.79 -7.35
C VAL A 12 11.61 -39.45 -7.95
N ALA A 13 11.16 -39.17 -9.18
CA ALA A 13 11.30 -37.87 -9.81
C ALA A 13 10.25 -36.91 -9.21
N ILE A 14 10.69 -36.01 -8.32
CA ILE A 14 9.87 -34.91 -7.84
C ILE A 14 9.82 -33.86 -8.95
N VAL A 15 8.74 -33.89 -9.74
CA VAL A 15 8.41 -32.82 -10.69
C VAL A 15 7.92 -31.63 -9.87
N GLY A 16 8.81 -30.69 -9.59
CA GLY A 16 8.48 -29.42 -8.96
C GLY A 16 7.60 -28.60 -9.90
N LEU A 17 6.32 -28.44 -9.55
CA LEU A 17 5.42 -27.46 -10.15
C LEU A 17 5.94 -26.06 -9.80
N PHE A 18 6.67 -25.43 -10.72
CA PHE A 18 6.93 -24.00 -10.69
C PHE A 18 5.61 -23.27 -10.93
N GLY A 19 4.86 -23.02 -9.85
CA GLY A 19 3.77 -22.07 -9.88
C GLY A 19 4.36 -20.68 -10.13
N CYS A 20 4.10 -20.11 -11.31
CA CYS A 20 4.31 -18.68 -11.52
C CYS A 20 3.40 -17.96 -10.52
N ALA A 21 3.98 -17.45 -9.42
CA ALA A 21 3.27 -16.51 -8.57
C ALA A 21 2.84 -15.34 -9.45
N THR A 22 1.54 -15.10 -9.53
CA THR A 22 1.00 -13.95 -10.27
C THR A 22 1.41 -12.68 -9.55
N GLU A 23 2.43 -12.03 -10.07
CA GLU A 23 2.93 -10.75 -9.57
C GLU A 23 1.81 -9.71 -9.61
N ASN A 24 1.61 -9.01 -8.49
CA ASN A 24 0.55 -8.00 -8.39
C ASN A 24 0.93 -6.79 -9.27
N PRO A 25 0.12 -6.42 -10.28
CA PRO A 25 0.46 -5.33 -11.19
C PRO A 25 0.65 -3.98 -10.48
N ALA A 26 0.01 -3.77 -9.32
CA ALA A 26 0.23 -2.57 -8.52
C ALA A 26 1.63 -2.54 -7.90
N ILE A 27 2.12 -3.69 -7.41
CA ILE A 27 3.48 -3.81 -6.86
C ILE A 27 4.49 -3.51 -7.95
N ARG A 28 4.36 -4.13 -9.12
CA ARG A 28 5.24 -3.88 -10.25
C ARG A 28 5.23 -2.42 -10.70
N ALA A 29 4.07 -1.76 -10.68
CA ALA A 29 3.96 -0.35 -11.01
C ALA A 29 4.69 0.55 -9.99
N LEU A 30 4.59 0.22 -8.70
CA LEU A 30 5.30 0.93 -7.64
C LEU A 30 6.80 0.67 -7.63
N GLU A 31 7.25 -0.56 -7.94
CA GLU A 31 8.67 -0.90 -8.11
C GLU A 31 9.28 -0.16 -9.31
N ALA A 32 8.50 0.07 -10.37
CA ALA A 32 8.96 0.87 -11.50
C ALA A 32 9.08 2.37 -11.16
N GLU A 33 8.21 2.89 -10.29
CA GLU A 33 8.21 4.29 -9.86
C GLU A 33 9.26 4.58 -8.78
N VAL A 34 9.43 3.66 -7.82
CA VAL A 34 10.37 3.78 -6.68
C VAL A 34 11.12 2.44 -6.52
N PRO A 35 12.17 2.21 -7.32
CA PRO A 35 12.90 0.94 -7.35
C PRO A 35 13.72 0.64 -6.10
N GLU A 36 14.02 1.66 -5.28
CA GLU A 36 14.71 1.52 -4.01
C GLU A 36 13.82 1.00 -2.87
N ALA A 37 12.50 1.14 -3.00
CA ALA A 37 11.55 0.70 -1.99
C ALA A 37 11.25 -0.80 -2.12
N THR A 38 11.27 -1.51 -0.99
CA THR A 38 10.74 -2.87 -0.90
C THR A 38 9.27 -2.81 -0.54
N TRP A 39 8.39 -3.12 -1.50
CA TRP A 39 6.94 -3.04 -1.35
C TRP A 39 6.35 -4.32 -0.73
N ASP A 40 5.54 -4.18 0.32
CA ASP A 40 4.92 -5.31 1.01
C ASP A 40 3.52 -5.56 0.47
N GLN A 41 3.40 -6.53 -0.43
CA GLN A 41 2.12 -6.96 -1.00
C GLN A 41 1.06 -7.34 0.05
N LYS A 42 1.45 -7.78 1.25
CA LYS A 42 0.49 -8.15 2.31
C LYS A 42 -0.24 -6.95 2.90
N THR A 43 0.32 -5.75 2.72
CA THR A 43 -0.29 -4.49 3.17
C THR A 43 -1.23 -3.90 2.12
N ALA A 44 -1.38 -4.55 0.96
CA ALA A 44 -2.18 -4.02 -0.13
C ALA A 44 -3.67 -3.90 0.24
N VAL A 45 -4.22 -2.70 0.14
CA VAL A 45 -5.64 -2.41 0.39
C VAL A 45 -6.25 -1.73 -0.83
N LYS A 46 -7.52 -2.04 -1.12
CA LYS A 46 -8.29 -1.44 -2.22
C LYS A 46 -9.34 -0.47 -1.70
N ALA A 47 -9.33 0.75 -2.22
CA ALA A 47 -10.32 1.79 -1.92
C ALA A 47 -10.27 2.87 -3.01
N ASP A 48 -11.41 3.53 -3.29
CA ASP A 48 -11.45 4.73 -4.14
C ASP A 48 -10.97 5.94 -3.34
N VAL A 49 -9.66 6.19 -3.36
CA VAL A 49 -9.01 7.28 -2.62
C VAL A 49 -8.67 8.48 -3.51
N THR A 50 -8.79 8.32 -4.82
CA THR A 50 -8.69 9.41 -5.81
C THR A 50 -10.06 10.00 -6.18
N CYS A 51 -11.12 9.52 -5.52
CA CYS A 51 -12.51 9.97 -5.64
C CYS A 51 -13.05 9.95 -7.07
N ASP A 52 -12.66 8.95 -7.86
CA ASP A 52 -12.97 8.91 -9.30
C ASP A 52 -13.91 7.75 -9.70
N GLY A 53 -14.38 7.00 -8.70
CA GLY A 53 -15.31 5.90 -8.82
C GLY A 53 -14.65 4.54 -9.08
N ALA A 54 -13.31 4.46 -9.11
CA ALA A 54 -12.58 3.22 -9.23
C ALA A 54 -11.75 2.94 -7.97
N ASN A 55 -11.62 1.67 -7.61
CA ASN A 55 -10.73 1.29 -6.52
C ASN A 55 -9.27 1.46 -6.94
N ASP A 56 -8.55 2.26 -6.19
CA ASP A 56 -7.10 2.35 -6.21
C ASP A 56 -6.50 1.22 -5.36
N THR A 57 -5.20 0.98 -5.52
CA THR A 57 -4.44 0.05 -4.66
C THR A 57 -3.42 0.81 -3.83
N LEU A 58 -3.61 0.80 -2.52
CA LEU A 58 -2.73 1.36 -1.51
C LEU A 58 -1.75 0.28 -1.05
N VAL A 59 -0.46 0.57 -0.92
CA VAL A 59 0.56 -0.40 -0.47
C VAL A 59 1.62 0.31 0.39
N LEU A 60 2.08 -0.33 1.46
CA LEU A 60 3.26 0.11 2.20
C LEU A 60 4.53 -0.48 1.61
N GLY A 61 5.55 0.35 1.52
CA GLY A 61 6.91 -0.04 1.20
C GLY A 61 7.87 0.39 2.30
N SER A 62 9.10 -0.07 2.23
CA SER A 62 10.15 0.37 3.14
C SER A 62 11.50 0.45 2.45
N GLU A 63 12.30 1.39 2.91
CA GLU A 63 13.70 1.55 2.52
C GLU A 63 14.47 2.03 3.75
N LYS A 64 15.34 1.20 4.32
CA LYS A 64 16.10 1.52 5.55
C LYS A 64 15.18 2.06 6.66
N ASP A 65 15.44 3.29 7.12
CA ASP A 65 14.72 4.01 8.18
C ASP A 65 13.57 4.87 7.62
N THR A 66 13.07 4.51 6.44
CA THR A 66 12.01 5.23 5.72
C THR A 66 10.88 4.28 5.39
N VAL A 67 9.66 4.79 5.57
CA VAL A 67 8.41 4.16 5.12
C VAL A 67 8.00 4.81 3.82
N TRP A 68 7.62 3.98 2.86
CA TRP A 68 6.98 4.42 1.63
C TRP A 68 5.49 4.10 1.67
N ILE A 69 4.66 5.04 1.21
CA ILE A 69 3.22 4.86 1.03
C ILE A 69 2.96 5.01 -0.46
N GLY A 70 2.54 3.93 -1.10
CA GLY A 70 2.28 3.85 -2.53
C GLY A 70 0.79 3.82 -2.82
N VAL A 71 0.37 4.52 -3.86
CA VAL A 71 -0.99 4.50 -4.39
C VAL A 71 -0.92 4.26 -5.88
N VAL A 72 -1.54 3.19 -6.33
CA VAL A 72 -1.68 2.87 -7.75
C VAL A 72 -3.12 3.17 -8.15
N PRO A 73 -3.34 4.23 -8.94
CA PRO A 73 -4.69 4.63 -9.33
C PRO A 73 -5.40 3.54 -10.14
N GLY A 74 -6.69 3.35 -9.88
CA GLY A 74 -7.55 2.43 -10.62
C GLY A 74 -7.89 2.94 -12.04
N PRO A 75 -8.57 2.13 -12.87
CA PRO A 75 -8.99 2.52 -14.22
C PRO A 75 -10.22 3.45 -14.22
N GLY A 76 -10.25 4.44 -13.33
CA GLY A 76 -11.34 5.39 -13.23
C GLY A 76 -11.19 6.60 -14.17
N LYS A 77 -12.17 7.50 -14.14
CA LYS A 77 -12.31 8.61 -15.10
C LYS A 77 -11.17 9.62 -15.03
N THR A 78 -10.66 9.86 -13.84
CA THR A 78 -9.63 10.87 -13.57
C THR A 78 -8.27 10.19 -13.40
N SER A 79 -8.29 8.98 -12.84
CA SER A 79 -7.14 8.15 -12.49
C SER A 79 -6.50 7.43 -13.66
N ALA A 80 -7.19 7.26 -14.79
CA ALA A 80 -6.62 6.67 -16.01
C ALA A 80 -5.38 7.41 -16.55
N LYS A 81 -5.12 8.65 -16.08
CA LYS A 81 -3.94 9.45 -16.45
C LYS A 81 -2.95 9.63 -15.31
N LEU A 82 -3.31 9.23 -14.09
CA LEU A 82 -2.44 9.36 -12.93
C LEU A 82 -1.39 8.25 -12.97
N LYS A 83 -0.14 8.63 -12.76
CA LYS A 83 0.95 7.68 -12.50
C LYS A 83 0.79 7.11 -11.08
N PRO A 84 1.45 5.98 -10.76
CA PRO A 84 1.64 5.60 -9.37
C PRO A 84 2.18 6.79 -8.56
N LEU A 85 1.63 6.98 -7.37
CA LEU A 85 2.02 8.04 -6.45
C LEU A 85 2.72 7.39 -5.27
N ALA A 86 3.80 8.01 -4.80
CA ALA A 86 4.54 7.52 -3.65
C ALA A 86 4.99 8.68 -2.77
N TRP A 87 4.80 8.55 -1.46
CA TRP A 87 5.34 9.46 -0.46
C TRP A 87 6.22 8.69 0.50
N ASN A 88 7.22 9.35 1.05
CA ASN A 88 8.08 8.77 2.05
C ASN A 88 8.04 9.56 3.36
N PHE A 89 8.18 8.82 4.45
CA PHE A 89 8.21 9.36 5.80
C PHE A 89 9.33 8.66 6.59
N PRO A 90 10.20 9.42 7.26
CA PRO A 90 11.22 8.82 8.11
C PRO A 90 10.59 8.14 9.33
N ILE A 91 11.30 7.15 9.87
CA ILE A 91 11.02 6.52 11.15
C ILE A 91 11.95 7.17 12.17
N SER A 92 11.42 8.05 13.02
CA SER A 92 12.19 8.78 14.00
C SER A 92 11.32 9.17 15.18
N ALA A 93 11.75 8.77 16.38
CA ALA A 93 11.04 9.09 17.61
C ALA A 93 11.05 10.61 17.86
N GLY A 94 9.87 11.18 18.10
CA GLY A 94 9.74 12.57 18.55
C GLY A 94 9.69 13.63 17.44
N ASN A 95 9.50 13.24 16.17
CA ASN A 95 9.28 14.18 15.08
C ASN A 95 7.85 14.06 14.52
N GLN A 96 7.12 15.19 14.44
CA GLN A 96 5.76 15.25 13.90
C GLN A 96 5.68 14.89 12.41
N GLY A 97 6.77 15.00 11.66
CA GLY A 97 6.87 14.55 10.27
C GLY A 97 7.33 13.10 10.11
N SER A 98 7.31 12.30 11.18
CA SER A 98 7.85 10.94 11.20
C SER A 98 6.87 9.96 11.82
N PHE A 99 7.00 8.70 11.39
CA PHE A 99 6.46 7.58 12.14
C PHE A 99 7.32 7.31 13.36
N CYS A 100 6.70 6.87 14.44
CA CYS A 100 7.39 6.52 15.68
C CYS A 100 7.87 5.06 15.64
N ALA A 101 7.22 4.23 14.83
CA ALA A 101 7.65 2.88 14.51
C ALA A 101 7.35 2.55 13.04
N ARG A 102 7.79 1.39 12.55
CA ARG A 102 7.40 0.95 11.20
C ARG A 102 5.88 0.69 11.18
N PRO A 103 5.10 1.34 10.29
CA PRO A 103 3.67 1.16 10.23
C PRO A 103 3.32 -0.24 9.77
N VAL A 104 2.18 -0.72 10.27
CA VAL A 104 1.76 -2.12 10.12
C VAL A 104 0.55 -2.28 9.23
N ARG A 105 -0.23 -1.21 9.01
CA ARG A 105 -1.45 -1.28 8.19
C ARG A 105 -1.87 0.06 7.60
N ILE A 106 -2.65 -0.06 6.53
CA ILE A 106 -3.44 1.02 5.94
C ILE A 106 -4.91 0.78 6.31
N VAL A 107 -5.61 1.82 6.76
CA VAL A 107 -7.02 1.75 7.16
C VAL A 107 -7.82 2.77 6.34
N PRO A 108 -8.55 2.35 5.30
CA PRO A 108 -9.48 3.23 4.61
C PRO A 108 -10.72 3.52 5.46
N TYR A 109 -11.22 4.74 5.38
CA TYR A 109 -12.46 5.16 6.04
C TYR A 109 -13.25 6.12 5.14
N ASP A 110 -14.48 6.44 5.53
CA ASP A 110 -15.32 7.35 4.74
C ASP A 110 -14.65 8.72 4.60
N HIS A 111 -14.73 9.32 3.42
CA HIS A 111 -14.16 10.65 3.18
C HIS A 111 -14.79 11.70 4.10
N VAL A 112 -13.96 12.37 4.89
CA VAL A 112 -14.38 13.35 5.92
C VAL A 112 -13.68 14.68 5.67
N CYS A 113 -14.47 15.75 5.51
CA CYS A 113 -13.96 17.11 5.28
C CYS A 113 -13.99 18.02 6.53
N GLU A 114 -14.38 17.46 7.68
CA GLU A 114 -14.49 18.18 8.93
C GLU A 114 -14.25 17.22 10.09
N ASN A 115 -13.34 17.55 11.00
CA ASN A 115 -13.11 16.79 12.22
C ASN A 115 -12.93 17.72 13.44
N ASP A 116 -13.00 17.17 14.64
CA ASP A 116 -12.96 17.96 15.87
C ASP A 116 -11.58 18.61 16.12
N ALA A 117 -10.50 18.03 15.57
CA ALA A 117 -9.13 18.50 15.78
C ALA A 117 -8.75 19.70 14.88
N TYR A 118 -9.24 19.71 13.64
CA TYR A 118 -8.87 20.67 12.60
C TYR A 118 -10.05 21.52 12.10
N GLY A 119 -11.26 21.21 12.53
CA GLY A 119 -12.48 21.80 11.99
C GLY A 119 -12.64 21.46 10.50
N LYS A 120 -13.22 22.40 9.76
CA LYS A 120 -13.47 22.24 8.32
C LYS A 120 -12.19 22.40 7.49
N MET A 121 -11.87 21.39 6.69
CA MET A 121 -10.75 21.41 5.75
C MET A 121 -11.13 22.18 4.48
N GLY A 122 -10.47 23.34 4.27
CA GLY A 122 -10.86 24.30 3.22
C GLY A 122 -10.68 23.80 1.77
N ASP A 123 -9.76 22.87 1.55
CA ASP A 123 -9.48 22.23 0.26
C ASP A 123 -10.17 20.86 0.12
N CYS A 124 -11.09 20.51 1.02
CA CYS A 124 -11.86 19.26 0.99
C CYS A 124 -13.31 19.50 0.54
N LYS A 125 -13.85 18.60 -0.28
CA LYS A 125 -15.27 18.60 -0.67
C LYS A 125 -15.87 17.21 -0.48
N PRO A 126 -17.05 17.08 0.15
CA PRO A 126 -17.71 15.79 0.30
C PRO A 126 -17.96 15.12 -1.06
N ILE A 127 -17.40 13.93 -1.26
CA ILE A 127 -17.60 13.11 -2.45
C ILE A 127 -18.14 11.75 -2.03
N LYS A 128 -19.36 11.42 -2.49
CA LYS A 128 -20.02 10.17 -2.13
C LYS A 128 -19.24 8.97 -2.66
N GLY A 129 -18.94 8.03 -1.78
CA GLY A 129 -18.24 6.79 -2.12
C GLY A 129 -16.72 6.92 -2.13
N CYS A 130 -16.18 8.14 -2.03
CA CYS A 130 -14.76 8.35 -1.84
C CYS A 130 -14.32 7.92 -0.43
N LYS A 131 -13.08 7.46 -0.33
CA LYS A 131 -12.44 7.05 0.91
C LYS A 131 -11.22 7.92 1.18
N ASP A 132 -11.03 8.22 2.45
CA ASP A 132 -9.74 8.64 2.99
C ASP A 132 -9.00 7.40 3.50
N PHE A 133 -7.74 7.55 3.89
CA PHE A 133 -7.02 6.45 4.52
C PHE A 133 -6.02 6.93 5.57
N ALA A 134 -5.86 6.11 6.60
CA ALA A 134 -4.85 6.28 7.64
C ALA A 134 -3.72 5.27 7.44
N VAL A 135 -2.49 5.68 7.74
CA VAL A 135 -1.35 4.78 7.92
C VAL A 135 -0.97 4.77 9.39
N VAL A 136 -0.96 3.57 9.97
CA VAL A 136 -0.94 3.36 11.42
C VAL A 136 0.29 2.58 11.85
N ASP A 137 1.03 3.08 12.85
CA ASP A 137 2.20 2.43 13.45
C ASP A 137 1.99 1.88 14.86
N ASP A 138 0.77 2.02 15.41
CA ASP A 138 0.35 1.58 16.75
C ASP A 138 1.14 2.21 17.92
N THR A 139 2.02 3.18 17.65
CA THR A 139 2.87 3.82 18.65
C THR A 139 2.62 5.32 18.79
N CYS A 140 2.21 5.98 17.71
CA CYS A 140 1.76 7.37 17.75
C CYS A 140 0.67 7.67 16.73
N ASP A 141 0.26 8.93 16.73
CA ASP A 141 -0.74 9.55 15.87
C ASP A 141 -0.64 9.10 14.42
N SER A 142 -1.75 8.68 13.85
CA SER A 142 -1.75 8.16 12.47
C SER A 142 -1.56 9.28 11.45
N PHE A 143 -1.02 8.92 10.29
CA PHE A 143 -1.03 9.84 9.14
C PHE A 143 -2.31 9.61 8.36
N ASN A 144 -3.16 10.62 8.31
CA ASN A 144 -4.42 10.60 7.59
C ASN A 144 -4.27 11.33 6.26
N PHE A 145 -4.75 10.71 5.19
CA PHE A 145 -4.65 11.19 3.82
C PHE A 145 -6.03 11.33 3.20
N TYR A 146 -6.24 12.43 2.50
CA TYR A 146 -7.47 12.70 1.75
C TYR A 146 -7.15 13.31 0.39
N TRP A 147 -8.07 13.11 -0.55
CA TRP A 147 -8.03 13.74 -1.85
C TRP A 147 -8.64 15.13 -1.80
N ASN A 148 -7.85 16.14 -2.16
CA ASN A 148 -8.26 17.53 -2.11
C ASN A 148 -8.83 18.01 -3.46
N THR A 149 -9.39 19.22 -3.47
CA THR A 149 -10.00 19.82 -4.66
C THR A 149 -9.04 20.14 -5.80
N ASP A 150 -7.73 20.14 -5.52
CA ASP A 150 -6.68 20.36 -6.51
C ASP A 150 -6.25 19.07 -7.22
N GLY A 151 -6.88 17.93 -6.87
CA GLY A 151 -6.52 16.63 -7.41
C GLY A 151 -5.18 16.13 -6.87
N LYS A 152 -4.95 16.34 -5.57
CA LYS A 152 -3.74 15.90 -4.84
C LYS A 152 -4.13 15.30 -3.50
N PHE A 153 -3.23 14.51 -2.94
CA PHE A 153 -3.35 14.11 -1.54
C PHE A 153 -2.85 15.21 -0.61
N SER A 154 -3.69 15.58 0.33
CA SER A 154 -3.34 16.37 1.52
C SER A 154 -3.29 15.42 2.74
N LEU A 155 -2.62 15.85 3.82
CA LEU A 155 -2.46 15.04 5.02
C LEU A 155 -2.72 15.81 6.32
N TRP A 156 -3.17 15.10 7.35
CA TRP A 156 -3.23 15.56 8.74
C TRP A 156 -2.83 14.43 9.71
N ARG A 157 -2.64 14.76 11.00
CA ARG A 157 -2.34 13.79 12.07
C ARG A 157 -3.30 13.95 13.23
N GLU A 158 -3.60 12.88 13.95
CA GLU A 158 -4.47 12.88 15.14
C GLU A 158 -3.83 12.15 16.31
#